data_AF-A0A3M1J9W8-F1
#
_entry.id   AF-A0A3M1J9W8-F1
#
_cell.length_a   1.000
_cell.length_b   1.000
_cell.length_c   1.000
_cell.angle_alpha   90.00
_cell.angle_beta   90.00
_cell.angle_gamma   90.00
#
_symmetry.space_group_name_H-M   'P 1'
#
loop_
_entity.id
_entity.type
_entity.pdbx_description
1 polymer ?
#
loop_
_entity_poly.entity_id
_entity_poly.type
_entity_poly.pdbx_seq_one_letter_code
_entity_poly.pdbx_strand_id
1 'polypeptide(L)'
;VETDFRKRHTHLPPDRPLEEPSELVAEARAILREKFLAADVGITGANFLIAETGSSVIVTNEGNGDLTQCLPRVHIVIASLEKVVPTLEDASTILRVLARSATGQEFSTYTTFSTGPKRPGDPDGPDEYHVVLLDNGRTNMLGGDFHDMLRCIRCGACMNHCPVYNVGGGHAYGWVYPGPMGAVLTPSLIGIDKAGHLPNASTFCGRCEAVCPMRIPLPAMMRKWREREYERGGTPLLFRIGLKLWAQLARRPKLYHRLTGFLMPLLARLGGRRRMFRTLPGARGWTQYRDFPAPEGQTFQQQWRSRGGRG
;
A
#
# COMPACT_ATOMS: atom_id res chain seq x y z
N VAL A 1 0.98 19.33 -14.54
CA VAL A 1 0.29 18.24 -15.29
C VAL A 1 0.16 18.63 -16.75
N GLU A 2 -0.52 19.74 -17.05
CA GLU A 2 -0.69 20.26 -18.43
C GLU A 2 0.64 20.39 -19.20
N THR A 3 1.67 21.00 -18.61
CA THR A 3 2.99 21.15 -19.27
C THR A 3 3.59 19.82 -19.71
N ASP A 4 3.51 18.79 -18.87
CA ASP A 4 4.00 17.44 -19.21
C ASP A 4 3.08 16.74 -20.21
N PHE A 5 1.77 17.02 -20.17
CA PHE A 5 0.81 16.50 -21.13
C PHE A 5 1.08 17.04 -22.53
N ARG A 6 1.25 18.36 -22.68
CA ARG A 6 1.62 19.02 -23.96
C ARG A 6 2.93 18.48 -24.52
N LYS A 7 3.94 18.23 -23.67
CA LYS A 7 5.23 17.63 -24.08
C LYS A 7 5.09 16.23 -24.70
N ARG A 8 4.08 15.45 -24.30
CA ARG A 8 3.86 14.08 -24.80
C ARG A 8 2.88 14.01 -25.96
N HIS A 9 2.05 15.04 -26.16
CA HIS A 9 0.98 15.09 -27.14
C HIS A 9 1.24 16.20 -28.18
N THR A 10 2.41 16.10 -28.84
CA THR A 10 2.96 17.12 -29.75
C THR A 10 2.34 17.11 -31.14
N HIS A 11 1.61 16.06 -31.51
CA HIS A 11 0.94 15.91 -32.81
C HIS A 11 -0.40 16.67 -32.90
N LEU A 12 -0.80 17.36 -31.83
CA LEU A 12 -2.04 18.13 -31.74
C LEU A 12 -1.74 19.64 -31.65
N PRO A 13 -2.70 20.52 -32.01
CA PRO A 13 -2.49 21.97 -32.03
C PRO A 13 -1.93 22.51 -30.71
N PRO A 14 -0.84 23.31 -30.73
CA PRO A 14 -0.13 23.71 -29.52
C PRO A 14 -0.94 24.68 -28.64
N ASP A 15 -1.88 25.40 -29.23
CA ASP A 15 -2.72 26.45 -28.64
C ASP A 15 -4.10 25.95 -28.19
N ARG A 16 -4.37 24.65 -28.31
CA ARG A 16 -5.65 24.08 -27.86
C ARG A 16 -5.91 24.30 -26.36
N PRO A 17 -7.17 24.53 -25.96
CA PRO A 17 -7.55 24.68 -24.55
C PRO A 17 -7.36 23.35 -23.82
N LEU A 18 -6.72 23.41 -22.65
CA LEU A 18 -6.49 22.28 -21.73
C LEU A 18 -6.66 22.74 -20.27
N GLU A 19 -7.56 23.70 -20.07
CA GLU A 19 -7.79 24.33 -18.76
C GLU A 19 -8.61 23.40 -17.87
N GLU A 20 -9.57 22.69 -18.46
CA GLU A 20 -10.47 21.79 -17.75
C GLU A 20 -9.98 20.33 -17.79
N PRO A 21 -10.07 19.58 -16.68
CA PRO A 21 -9.70 18.16 -16.66
C PRO A 21 -10.43 17.30 -17.70
N SER A 22 -11.65 17.68 -18.08
CA SER A 22 -12.44 17.00 -19.11
C SER A 22 -11.79 17.07 -20.50
N GLU A 23 -11.10 18.17 -20.83
CA GLU A 23 -10.40 18.37 -22.11
C GLU A 23 -9.20 17.44 -22.22
N LEU A 24 -8.39 17.37 -21.16
CA LEU A 24 -7.26 16.44 -21.05
C LEU A 24 -7.72 14.98 -21.21
N VAL A 25 -8.86 14.62 -20.59
CA VAL A 25 -9.43 13.28 -20.69
C VAL A 25 -9.99 13.00 -22.08
N ALA A 26 -10.66 13.97 -22.71
CA ALA A 26 -11.20 13.81 -24.07
C ALA A 26 -10.09 13.55 -25.09
N GLU A 27 -8.99 14.28 -24.98
CA GLU A 27 -7.81 14.07 -25.82
C GLU A 27 -7.19 12.68 -25.61
N ALA A 28 -6.96 12.30 -24.36
CA ALA A 28 -6.44 10.97 -24.04
C ALA A 28 -7.35 9.86 -24.59
N ARG A 29 -8.67 10.03 -24.50
CA ARG A 29 -9.67 9.09 -25.04
C ARG A 29 -9.59 9.00 -26.56
N ALA A 30 -9.43 10.11 -27.28
CA ALA A 30 -9.33 10.09 -28.73
C ALA A 30 -8.14 9.23 -29.19
N ILE A 31 -6.97 9.45 -28.60
CA ILE A 31 -5.75 8.70 -28.92
C ILE A 31 -5.85 7.22 -28.50
N LEU A 32 -6.39 6.96 -27.32
CA LEU A 32 -6.49 5.58 -26.82
C LEU A 32 -7.54 4.78 -27.60
N ARG A 33 -8.60 5.41 -28.13
CA ARG A 33 -9.67 4.73 -28.87
C ARG A 33 -9.12 3.96 -30.07
N GLU A 34 -8.26 4.59 -30.87
CA GLU A 34 -7.64 3.95 -32.03
C GLU A 34 -6.82 2.73 -31.62
N LYS A 35 -6.09 2.84 -30.50
CA LYS A 35 -5.29 1.73 -29.96
C LYS A 35 -6.16 0.57 -29.48
N PHE A 36 -7.29 0.85 -28.83
CA PHE A 36 -8.23 -0.18 -28.41
C PHE A 36 -8.86 -0.89 -29.61
N LEU A 37 -9.22 -0.16 -30.66
CA LEU A 37 -9.83 -0.72 -31.88
C LEU A 37 -8.83 -1.55 -32.71
N ALA A 38 -7.55 -1.15 -32.72
CA ALA A 38 -6.50 -1.84 -33.47
C ALA A 38 -5.91 -3.05 -32.74
N ALA A 39 -6.25 -3.28 -31.47
CA ALA A 39 -5.66 -4.35 -30.68
C ALA A 39 -6.27 -5.72 -31.02
N ASP A 40 -5.41 -6.70 -31.31
CA ASP A 40 -5.84 -8.09 -31.54
C ASP A 40 -6.17 -8.84 -30.25
N VAL A 41 -5.48 -8.49 -29.16
CA VAL A 41 -5.57 -9.16 -27.85
C VAL A 41 -5.78 -8.15 -26.73
N GLY A 42 -6.83 -8.38 -25.95
CA GLY A 42 -7.13 -7.69 -24.71
C GLY A 42 -6.64 -8.48 -23.50
N ILE A 43 -5.87 -7.85 -22.62
CA ILE A 43 -5.42 -8.48 -21.37
C ILE A 43 -5.95 -7.69 -20.20
N THR A 44 -6.73 -8.33 -19.33
CA THR A 44 -7.28 -7.71 -18.14
C THR A 44 -6.90 -8.48 -16.88
N GLY A 45 -7.03 -7.81 -15.73
CA GLY A 45 -7.15 -8.49 -14.45
C GLY A 45 -8.59 -8.94 -14.19
N ALA A 46 -8.83 -9.49 -13.00
CA ALA A 46 -10.17 -9.63 -12.44
C ALA A 46 -10.18 -9.20 -10.97
N ASN A 47 -11.28 -8.56 -10.57
CA ASN A 47 -11.60 -8.31 -9.17
C ASN A 47 -12.13 -9.59 -8.52
N PHE A 48 -12.95 -10.36 -9.25
CA PHE A 48 -13.50 -11.64 -8.81
C PHE A 48 -13.55 -12.65 -9.95
N LEU A 49 -13.49 -13.93 -9.60
CA LEU A 49 -13.78 -15.07 -10.46
C LEU A 49 -14.88 -15.88 -9.79
N ILE A 50 -16.02 -16.06 -10.44
CA ILE A 50 -17.20 -16.70 -9.84
C ILE A 50 -17.21 -18.17 -10.24
N ALA A 51 -17.09 -19.06 -9.25
CA ALA A 51 -16.96 -20.49 -9.50
C ALA A 51 -18.25 -21.10 -10.08
N GLU A 52 -19.42 -20.70 -9.58
CA GLU A 52 -20.70 -21.31 -10.02
C GLU A 52 -21.02 -21.03 -11.50
N THR A 53 -20.62 -19.88 -12.03
CA THR A 53 -20.93 -19.45 -13.40
C THR A 53 -19.75 -19.50 -14.35
N GLY A 54 -18.52 -19.65 -13.84
CA GLY A 54 -17.30 -19.52 -14.63
C GLY A 54 -17.04 -18.08 -15.12
N SER A 55 -17.62 -17.07 -14.46
CA SER A 55 -17.51 -15.67 -14.88
C SER A 55 -16.29 -14.98 -14.27
N SER A 56 -15.64 -14.09 -15.03
CA SER A 56 -14.76 -13.08 -14.44
C SER A 56 -15.52 -11.77 -14.22
N VAL A 57 -15.11 -11.02 -13.20
CA VAL A 57 -15.67 -9.70 -12.89
C VAL A 57 -14.55 -8.68 -12.85
N ILE A 58 -14.69 -7.62 -13.63
CA ILE A 58 -13.80 -6.46 -13.59
C ILE A 58 -14.59 -5.22 -13.17
N VAL A 59 -13.97 -4.43 -12.31
CA VAL A 59 -14.53 -3.17 -11.80
C VAL A 59 -13.65 -2.02 -12.27
N THR A 60 -14.24 -1.06 -12.98
CA THR A 60 -13.56 0.17 -13.42
C THR A 60 -14.46 1.40 -13.24
N ASN A 61 -13.87 2.59 -13.20
CA ASN A 61 -14.63 3.84 -13.23
C ASN A 61 -14.49 4.57 -14.58
N GLU A 62 -13.54 4.13 -15.41
CA GLU A 62 -13.14 4.78 -16.65
C GLU A 62 -13.64 4.05 -17.90
N GLY A 63 -14.14 2.81 -17.77
CA GLY A 63 -14.65 1.98 -18.87
C GLY A 63 -13.56 1.35 -19.75
N ASN A 64 -12.28 1.56 -19.42
CA ASN A 64 -11.16 0.99 -20.17
C ASN A 64 -11.12 -0.55 -20.09
N GLY A 65 -11.62 -1.14 -18.99
CA GLY A 65 -11.76 -2.59 -18.88
C GLY A 65 -12.66 -3.18 -19.97
N ASP A 66 -13.79 -2.53 -20.22
CA ASP A 66 -14.77 -2.96 -21.24
C ASP A 66 -14.20 -2.85 -22.65
N LEU A 67 -13.53 -1.74 -22.96
CA LEU A 67 -12.85 -1.57 -24.23
C LEU A 67 -11.76 -2.63 -24.43
N THR A 68 -11.05 -3.00 -23.36
CA THR A 68 -9.98 -4.00 -23.42
C THR A 68 -10.53 -5.41 -23.65
N GLN A 69 -11.69 -5.76 -23.08
CA GLN A 69 -12.21 -7.13 -23.16
C GLN A 69 -13.19 -7.37 -24.33
N CYS A 70 -13.89 -6.33 -24.81
CA CYS A 70 -14.95 -6.50 -25.81
C CYS A 70 -14.50 -6.25 -27.25
N LEU A 71 -13.55 -5.33 -27.47
CA LEU A 71 -13.12 -4.93 -28.83
C LEU A 71 -12.13 -5.91 -29.47
N PRO A 72 -11.11 -6.40 -28.75
CA PRO A 72 -10.15 -7.34 -29.32
C PRO A 72 -10.77 -8.71 -29.60
N ARG A 73 -10.21 -9.43 -30.58
CA ARG A 73 -10.66 -10.78 -30.94
C ARG A 73 -10.36 -11.81 -29.84
N VAL A 74 -9.31 -11.59 -29.06
CA VAL A 74 -8.91 -12.49 -27.97
C VAL A 74 -8.93 -11.73 -26.64
N HIS A 75 -9.58 -12.30 -25.63
CA HIS A 75 -9.55 -11.77 -24.26
C HIS A 75 -8.83 -12.75 -23.32
N ILE A 76 -7.81 -12.26 -22.62
CA ILE A 76 -7.07 -12.99 -21.60
C ILE A 76 -7.29 -12.33 -20.24
N VAL A 77 -7.87 -13.07 -19.32
CA VAL A 77 -8.02 -12.68 -17.92
C VAL A 77 -6.89 -13.28 -17.10
N ILE A 78 -6.09 -12.44 -16.45
CA ILE A 78 -5.04 -12.87 -15.52
C ILE A 78 -5.45 -12.49 -14.10
N ALA A 79 -5.70 -13.49 -13.26
CA ALA A 79 -6.12 -13.26 -11.89
C ALA A 79 -5.46 -14.25 -10.94
N SER A 80 -5.24 -13.82 -9.71
CA SER A 80 -4.65 -14.66 -8.68
C SER A 80 -5.71 -15.48 -7.95
N LEU A 81 -5.31 -16.62 -7.38
CA LEU A 81 -6.22 -17.63 -6.83
C LEU A 81 -7.18 -17.08 -5.77
N GLU A 82 -6.76 -16.06 -5.02
CA GLU A 82 -7.58 -15.46 -3.97
C GLU A 82 -8.76 -14.62 -4.48
N LYS A 83 -8.89 -14.48 -5.80
CA LYS A 83 -10.01 -13.78 -6.45
C LYS A 83 -11.23 -14.67 -6.67
N VAL A 84 -11.11 -15.98 -6.46
CA VAL A 84 -12.23 -16.91 -6.63
C VAL A 84 -13.25 -16.73 -5.50
N VAL A 85 -14.51 -16.60 -5.86
CA VAL A 85 -15.68 -16.59 -4.97
C VAL A 85 -16.65 -17.69 -5.40
N PRO A 86 -17.40 -18.30 -4.46
CA PRO A 86 -18.26 -19.44 -4.79
C PRO A 86 -19.41 -19.05 -5.72
N THR A 87 -20.19 -18.04 -5.33
CA THR A 87 -21.45 -17.67 -5.99
C THR A 87 -21.48 -16.20 -6.43
N LEU A 88 -22.43 -15.89 -7.32
CA LEU A 88 -22.77 -14.55 -7.76
C LEU A 88 -23.31 -13.71 -6.60
N GLU A 89 -24.01 -14.33 -5.64
CA GLU A 89 -24.50 -13.65 -4.45
C GLU A 89 -23.34 -13.21 -3.54
N ASP A 90 -22.33 -14.07 -3.35
CA ASP A 90 -21.10 -13.72 -2.64
C ASP A 90 -20.39 -12.55 -3.34
N ALA A 91 -20.22 -12.64 -4.67
CA ALA A 91 -19.60 -11.60 -5.48
C ALA A 91 -20.35 -10.26 -5.34
N SER A 92 -21.68 -10.29 -5.46
CA SER A 92 -22.55 -9.10 -5.36
C SER A 92 -22.45 -8.43 -4.00
N THR A 93 -22.40 -9.22 -2.93
CA THR A 93 -22.22 -8.71 -1.56
C THR A 93 -20.88 -8.02 -1.41
N ILE A 94 -19.80 -8.64 -1.92
CA ILE A 94 -18.46 -8.07 -1.84
C ILE A 94 -18.34 -6.81 -2.70
N LEU A 95 -18.93 -6.78 -3.90
CA LEU A 95 -18.92 -5.62 -4.80
C LEU A 95 -19.53 -4.38 -4.16
N ARG A 96 -20.65 -4.53 -3.42
CA ARG A 96 -21.26 -3.42 -2.67
C ARG A 96 -20.31 -2.84 -1.64
N VAL A 97 -19.57 -3.70 -0.95
CA VAL A 97 -18.60 -3.26 0.07
C VAL A 97 -17.34 -2.68 -0.57
N LEU A 98 -16.92 -3.20 -1.72
CA LEU A 98 -15.75 -2.72 -2.47
C LEU A 98 -15.89 -1.24 -2.83
N ALA A 99 -16.96 -0.86 -3.53
CA ALA A 99 -17.17 0.51 -3.98
C ALA A 99 -17.26 1.51 -2.81
N ARG A 100 -18.06 1.15 -1.79
CA ARG A 100 -18.23 1.98 -0.58
C ARG A 100 -16.93 2.19 0.19
N SER A 101 -16.10 1.15 0.29
CA SER A 101 -14.83 1.22 1.01
C SER A 101 -13.74 1.96 0.22
N ALA A 102 -13.80 1.90 -1.11
CA ALA A 102 -12.80 2.49 -1.98
C ALA A 102 -13.02 3.99 -2.21
N THR A 103 -14.21 4.34 -2.70
CA THR A 103 -14.53 5.67 -3.21
C THR A 103 -15.74 6.29 -2.52
N GLY A 104 -16.39 5.56 -1.60
CA GLY A 104 -17.63 6.01 -0.97
C GLY A 104 -18.85 5.96 -1.89
N GLN A 105 -18.71 5.38 -3.09
CA GLN A 105 -19.82 5.22 -4.03
C GLN A 105 -20.74 4.06 -3.61
N GLU A 106 -22.01 4.14 -4.00
CA GLU A 106 -22.95 3.02 -3.79
C GLU A 106 -22.53 1.78 -4.57
N PHE A 107 -22.02 2.01 -5.80
CA PHE A 107 -21.47 1.03 -6.71
C PHE A 107 -20.50 1.71 -7.69
N SER A 108 -19.61 0.95 -8.32
CA SER A 108 -18.70 1.45 -9.36
C SER A 108 -19.44 1.81 -10.65
N THR A 109 -18.84 2.68 -11.46
CA THR A 109 -19.45 3.12 -12.73
C THR A 109 -19.57 1.98 -13.73
N TYR A 110 -18.55 1.11 -13.82
CA TYR A 110 -18.56 -0.08 -14.67
C TYR A 110 -18.22 -1.31 -13.84
N THR A 111 -19.13 -2.29 -13.86
CA THR A 111 -18.93 -3.61 -13.25
C THR A 111 -19.35 -4.65 -14.26
N THR A 112 -18.37 -5.27 -14.90
CA THR A 112 -18.63 -6.11 -16.06
C THR A 112 -18.36 -7.55 -15.73
N PHE A 113 -19.33 -8.39 -16.08
CA PHE A 113 -19.30 -9.84 -15.90
C PHE A 113 -19.07 -10.48 -17.26
N SER A 114 -17.96 -11.21 -17.40
CA SER A 114 -17.57 -11.84 -18.65
C SER A 114 -17.62 -13.36 -18.49
N THR A 115 -18.43 -14.02 -19.33
CA THR A 115 -18.73 -15.46 -19.22
C THR A 115 -18.41 -16.15 -20.54
N GLY A 116 -17.11 -16.25 -20.85
CA GLY A 116 -16.62 -16.92 -22.07
C GLY A 116 -16.61 -16.02 -23.31
N PRO A 117 -16.32 -16.62 -24.48
CA PRO A 117 -16.31 -15.90 -25.76
C PRO A 117 -17.73 -15.58 -26.22
N LYS A 118 -17.86 -14.71 -27.22
CA LYS A 118 -19.15 -14.41 -27.85
C LYS A 118 -19.78 -15.67 -28.45
N ARG A 119 -21.11 -15.73 -28.42
CA ARG A 119 -21.92 -16.82 -28.96
C ARG A 119 -22.46 -16.48 -30.34
N PRO A 120 -22.92 -17.47 -31.12
CA PRO A 120 -23.64 -17.19 -32.36
C PRO A 120 -24.86 -16.28 -32.10
N GLY A 121 -24.89 -15.11 -32.74
CA GLY A 121 -25.96 -14.13 -32.59
C GLY A 121 -25.67 -13.01 -31.59
N ASP A 122 -24.60 -13.11 -30.80
CA ASP A 122 -24.15 -11.98 -29.97
C ASP A 122 -23.63 -10.84 -30.87
N PRO A 123 -23.97 -9.57 -30.57
CA PRO A 123 -23.59 -8.44 -31.41
C PRO A 123 -22.09 -8.13 -31.34
N ASP A 124 -21.43 -8.45 -30.23
CA ASP A 124 -20.03 -8.14 -29.95
C ASP A 124 -19.41 -9.13 -28.96
N GLY A 125 -18.10 -8.98 -28.74
CA GLY A 125 -17.30 -9.78 -27.81
C GLY A 125 -16.14 -10.54 -28.47
N PRO A 126 -15.27 -11.12 -27.64
CA PRO A 126 -14.07 -11.80 -28.13
C PRO A 126 -14.44 -13.15 -28.77
N ASP A 127 -13.71 -13.52 -29.82
CA ASP A 127 -13.75 -14.85 -30.45
C ASP A 127 -13.17 -15.91 -29.50
N GLU A 128 -12.15 -15.55 -28.73
CA GLU A 128 -11.47 -16.43 -27.77
C GLU A 128 -11.41 -15.82 -26.37
N TYR A 129 -11.63 -16.65 -25.35
CA TYR A 129 -11.60 -16.22 -23.95
C TYR A 129 -10.75 -17.17 -23.11
N HIS A 130 -9.68 -16.65 -22.52
CA HIS A 130 -8.68 -17.40 -21.78
C HIS A 130 -8.58 -16.90 -20.34
N VAL A 131 -8.53 -17.82 -19.37
CA VAL A 131 -8.34 -17.48 -17.95
C VAL A 131 -7.05 -18.08 -17.42
N VAL A 132 -6.16 -17.23 -16.95
CA VAL A 132 -4.88 -17.60 -16.34
C VAL A 132 -4.96 -17.39 -14.83
N LEU A 133 -4.98 -18.49 -14.10
CA LEU A 133 -4.90 -18.50 -12.64
C LEU A 133 -3.45 -18.44 -12.18
N LEU A 134 -3.06 -17.30 -11.60
CA LEU A 134 -1.70 -17.04 -11.15
C LEU A 134 -1.56 -17.25 -9.64
N ASP A 135 -0.92 -18.34 -9.23
CA ASP A 135 -0.60 -18.57 -7.82
C ASP A 135 0.42 -17.54 -7.31
N ASN A 136 1.59 -17.42 -7.96
CA ASN A 136 2.66 -16.50 -7.56
C ASN A 136 2.91 -16.49 -6.03
N GLY A 137 2.93 -17.66 -5.40
CA GLY A 137 3.20 -17.83 -3.97
C GLY A 137 2.02 -17.62 -3.02
N ARG A 138 0.79 -17.43 -3.50
CA ARG A 138 -0.40 -17.26 -2.63
C ARG A 138 -0.76 -18.55 -1.91
N THR A 139 -0.54 -19.69 -2.54
CA THR A 139 -0.78 -21.02 -1.94
C THR A 139 0.05 -21.22 -0.68
N ASN A 140 1.27 -20.68 -0.62
CA ASN A 140 2.13 -20.74 0.58
C ASN A 140 1.59 -19.94 1.77
N MET A 141 0.62 -19.06 1.54
CA MET A 141 -0.02 -18.27 2.59
C MET A 141 -1.21 -19.02 3.21
N LEU A 142 -1.76 -20.03 2.53
CA LEU A 142 -2.90 -20.81 3.01
C LEU A 142 -2.54 -21.54 4.32
N GLY A 143 -3.41 -21.44 5.32
CA GLY A 143 -3.21 -22.07 6.64
C GLY A 143 -2.10 -21.47 7.51
N GLY A 144 -1.32 -20.51 7.01
CA GLY A 144 -0.22 -19.87 7.74
C GLY A 144 -0.59 -18.51 8.34
N ASP A 145 0.42 -17.85 8.93
CA ASP A 145 0.31 -16.51 9.56
C ASP A 145 -0.25 -15.41 8.64
N PHE A 146 -0.19 -15.61 7.32
CA PHE A 146 -0.59 -14.63 6.31
C PHE A 146 -1.86 -15.03 5.54
N HIS A 147 -2.55 -16.09 5.96
CA HIS A 147 -3.76 -16.59 5.28
C HIS A 147 -4.80 -15.49 5.08
N ASP A 148 -5.04 -14.69 6.13
CA ASP A 148 -6.03 -13.62 6.12
C ASP A 148 -5.81 -12.55 5.06
N MET A 149 -4.57 -12.40 4.56
CA MET A 149 -4.24 -11.49 3.47
C MET A 149 -4.93 -11.90 2.16
N LEU A 150 -5.23 -13.18 1.98
CA LEU A 150 -5.92 -13.71 0.79
C LEU A 150 -7.37 -13.23 0.70
N ARG A 151 -7.97 -12.73 1.79
CA ARG A 151 -9.31 -12.12 1.77
C ARG A 151 -9.34 -10.73 1.13
N CYS A 152 -8.20 -10.20 0.69
CA CYS A 152 -8.12 -8.82 0.23
C CYS A 152 -8.84 -8.59 -1.11
N ILE A 153 -9.87 -7.74 -1.06
CA ILE A 153 -10.65 -7.33 -2.24
C ILE A 153 -10.05 -6.12 -2.98
N ARG A 154 -8.84 -5.68 -2.56
CA ARG A 154 -8.10 -4.55 -3.16
C ARG A 154 -8.90 -3.23 -3.22
N CYS A 155 -9.76 -2.97 -2.23
CA CYS A 155 -10.56 -1.74 -2.17
C CYS A 155 -9.77 -0.46 -1.84
N GLY A 156 -8.50 -0.57 -1.40
CA GLY A 156 -7.69 0.62 -1.10
C GLY A 156 -8.01 1.37 0.20
N ALA A 157 -9.05 1.00 0.96
CA ALA A 157 -9.39 1.63 2.24
C ALA A 157 -8.18 1.74 3.21
N CYS A 158 -7.36 0.68 3.28
CA CYS A 158 -6.16 0.68 4.10
C CYS A 158 -5.13 1.74 3.67
N MET A 159 -5.04 2.08 2.38
CA MET A 159 -4.14 3.09 1.84
C MET A 159 -4.64 4.50 2.18
N ASN A 160 -5.92 4.76 1.94
CA ASN A 160 -6.57 6.05 2.20
C ASN A 160 -6.40 6.48 3.66
N HIS A 161 -6.42 5.52 4.60
CA HIS A 161 -6.26 5.79 6.03
C HIS A 161 -4.84 5.60 6.57
N CYS A 162 -3.85 5.30 5.72
CA CYS A 162 -2.47 5.10 6.17
C CYS A 162 -1.70 6.44 6.17
N PRO A 163 -1.19 6.91 7.33
CA PRO A 163 -0.43 8.15 7.36
C PRO A 163 0.88 8.06 6.57
N VAL A 164 1.49 6.87 6.50
CA VAL A 164 2.73 6.65 5.73
C VAL A 164 2.46 6.76 4.23
N TYR A 165 1.38 6.14 3.74
CA TYR A 165 1.01 6.21 2.33
C TYR A 165 0.61 7.63 1.90
N ASN A 166 -0.15 8.35 2.74
CA ASN A 166 -0.56 9.72 2.43
C ASN A 166 0.61 10.70 2.28
N VAL A 167 1.73 10.46 2.97
CA VAL A 167 2.93 11.31 2.88
C VAL A 167 3.91 10.81 1.82
N GLY A 168 4.15 9.48 1.75
CA GLY A 168 5.15 8.90 0.85
C GLY A 168 4.64 8.57 -0.56
N GLY A 169 3.33 8.43 -0.74
CA GLY A 169 2.72 7.95 -1.98
C GLY A 169 3.02 6.48 -2.29
N GLY A 170 2.48 6.00 -3.42
CA GLY A 170 2.65 4.60 -3.84
C GLY A 170 4.07 4.25 -4.25
N HIS A 171 4.79 5.17 -4.90
CA HIS A 171 6.15 4.90 -5.41
C HIS A 171 7.17 4.62 -4.30
N ALA A 172 6.98 5.19 -3.11
CA ALA A 172 7.88 4.96 -1.97
C ALA A 172 7.90 3.49 -1.50
N TYR A 173 6.90 2.69 -1.88
CA TYR A 173 6.85 1.26 -1.54
C TYR A 173 7.73 0.40 -2.47
N GLY A 174 8.23 0.94 -3.59
CA GLY A 174 9.22 0.27 -4.43
C GLY A 174 8.76 -1.02 -5.11
N TRP A 175 7.45 -1.32 -5.13
CA TRP A 175 6.88 -2.49 -5.76
C TRP A 175 5.44 -2.28 -6.24
N VAL A 176 4.89 -3.26 -6.95
CA VAL A 176 3.57 -3.20 -7.61
C VAL A 176 2.41 -3.02 -6.61
N TYR A 177 2.55 -3.54 -5.38
CA TYR A 177 1.53 -3.40 -4.33
C TYR A 177 1.98 -2.38 -3.29
N PRO A 178 1.34 -1.21 -3.22
CA PRO A 178 1.68 -0.21 -2.22
C PRO A 178 0.81 -0.30 -0.96
N GLY A 179 1.10 0.56 0.00
CA GLY A 179 0.30 0.73 1.21
C GLY A 179 0.42 -0.41 2.23
N PRO A 180 -0.43 -0.41 3.27
CA PRO A 180 -0.38 -1.43 4.33
C PRO A 180 -0.56 -2.87 3.83
N MET A 181 -1.42 -3.09 2.83
CA MET A 181 -1.55 -4.40 2.19
C MET A 181 -0.25 -4.81 1.48
N GLY A 182 0.33 -3.89 0.70
CA GLY A 182 1.60 -4.11 0.01
C GLY A 182 2.74 -4.45 0.97
N ALA A 183 2.78 -3.82 2.14
CA ALA A 183 3.77 -4.10 3.19
C ALA A 183 3.64 -5.51 3.79
N VAL A 184 2.46 -6.14 3.72
CA VAL A 184 2.28 -7.55 4.13
C VAL A 184 2.52 -8.49 2.97
N LEU A 185 1.96 -8.19 1.79
CA LEU A 185 1.97 -9.10 0.65
C LEU A 185 3.35 -9.18 -0.02
N THR A 186 4.02 -8.05 -0.24
CA THR A 186 5.26 -7.99 -1.02
C THR A 186 6.39 -8.88 -0.46
N PRO A 187 6.64 -8.93 0.87
CA PRO A 187 7.63 -9.86 1.42
C PRO A 187 7.31 -11.34 1.17
N SER A 188 6.03 -11.74 1.05
CA SER A 188 5.65 -13.10 0.64
C SER A 188 6.04 -13.40 -0.81
N LEU A 189 6.08 -12.37 -1.68
CA LEU A 189 6.26 -12.56 -3.12
C LEU A 189 7.73 -12.52 -3.54
N ILE A 190 8.48 -11.56 -3.03
CA ILE A 190 9.87 -11.32 -3.45
C ILE A 190 10.89 -11.59 -2.33
N GLY A 191 10.42 -12.04 -1.17
CA GLY A 191 11.25 -12.35 -0.02
C GLY A 191 11.46 -11.16 0.91
N ILE A 192 11.66 -11.48 2.19
CA ILE A 192 11.87 -10.51 3.26
C ILE A 192 13.18 -9.73 3.11
N ASP A 193 14.20 -10.31 2.50
CA ASP A 193 15.50 -9.67 2.33
C ASP A 193 15.41 -8.44 1.41
N LYS A 194 14.48 -8.47 0.44
CA LYS A 194 14.21 -7.35 -0.47
C LYS A 194 13.17 -6.38 0.06
N ALA A 195 12.17 -6.88 0.79
CA ALA A 195 10.97 -6.12 1.16
C ALA A 195 10.77 -5.90 2.66
N GLY A 196 11.72 -6.30 3.52
CA GLY A 196 11.62 -6.21 4.98
C GLY A 196 11.48 -4.78 5.50
N HIS A 197 12.01 -3.81 4.76
CA HIS A 197 11.85 -2.39 5.07
C HIS A 197 10.37 -1.92 5.04
N LEU A 198 9.49 -2.57 4.27
CA LEU A 198 8.09 -2.17 4.13
C LEU A 198 7.28 -2.38 5.43
N PRO A 199 7.26 -3.57 6.06
CA PRO A 199 6.72 -3.73 7.40
C PRO A 199 7.34 -2.76 8.42
N ASN A 200 8.63 -2.44 8.30
CA ASN A 200 9.34 -1.53 9.21
C ASN A 200 8.96 -0.06 9.07
N ALA A 201 8.49 0.37 7.90
CA ALA A 201 8.01 1.73 7.68
C ALA A 201 6.67 2.02 8.39
N SER A 202 5.91 0.99 8.77
CA SER A 202 4.62 1.15 9.46
C SER A 202 4.77 1.80 10.85
N THR A 203 3.89 2.75 11.15
CA THR A 203 3.74 3.33 12.50
C THR A 203 2.92 2.46 13.45
N PHE A 204 2.32 1.37 12.95
CA PHE A 204 1.43 0.49 13.69
C PHE A 204 0.24 1.17 14.39
N CYS A 205 -0.26 2.28 13.84
CA CYS A 205 -1.43 2.97 14.38
C CYS A 205 -2.75 2.15 14.35
N GLY A 206 -2.79 1.02 13.64
CA GLY A 206 -3.95 0.11 13.61
C GLY A 206 -5.12 0.56 12.73
N ARG A 207 -5.08 1.77 12.15
CA ARG A 207 -6.21 2.32 11.36
C ARG A 207 -6.56 1.46 10.15
N CYS A 208 -5.57 0.87 9.47
CA CYS A 208 -5.78 0.00 8.31
C CYS A 208 -6.57 -1.28 8.63
N GLU A 209 -6.45 -1.80 9.85
CA GLU A 209 -7.23 -2.94 10.34
C GLU A 209 -8.64 -2.51 10.73
N ALA A 210 -8.76 -1.39 11.46
CA ALA A 210 -10.05 -0.86 11.92
C ALA A 210 -11.03 -0.52 10.78
N VAL A 211 -10.52 -0.09 9.63
CA VAL A 211 -11.32 0.29 8.44
C VAL A 211 -11.43 -0.84 7.41
N CYS A 212 -10.79 -1.98 7.61
CA CYS A 212 -10.77 -3.04 6.62
C CYS A 212 -12.15 -3.74 6.57
N PRO A 213 -12.88 -3.68 5.43
CA PRO A 213 -14.17 -4.36 5.33
C PRO A 213 -14.05 -5.89 5.46
N MET A 214 -12.88 -6.43 5.10
CA MET A 214 -12.57 -7.86 5.12
C MET A 214 -11.91 -8.31 6.44
N ARG A 215 -11.85 -7.43 7.45
CA ARG A 215 -11.30 -7.71 8.79
C ARG A 215 -9.89 -8.31 8.76
N ILE A 216 -9.02 -7.80 7.88
CA ILE A 216 -7.66 -8.30 7.71
C ILE A 216 -6.74 -7.65 8.76
N PRO A 217 -6.05 -8.44 9.62
CA PRO A 217 -5.20 -7.92 10.69
C PRO A 217 -3.81 -7.51 10.19
N LEU A 218 -3.76 -6.51 9.30
CA LEU A 218 -2.53 -6.03 8.65
C LEU A 218 -1.40 -5.67 9.65
N PRO A 219 -1.66 -4.97 10.77
CA PRO A 219 -0.65 -4.72 11.81
C PRO A 219 -0.04 -5.98 12.40
N ALA A 220 -0.86 -7.00 12.70
CA ALA A 220 -0.36 -8.26 13.26
C ALA A 220 0.55 -8.99 12.26
N MET A 221 0.13 -9.08 11.00
CA MET A 221 0.94 -9.69 9.94
C MET A 221 2.24 -8.92 9.68
N MET A 222 2.22 -7.59 9.67
CA MET A 222 3.45 -6.79 9.56
C MET A 222 4.40 -7.03 10.76
N ARG A 223 3.88 -7.22 11.98
CA ARG A 223 4.70 -7.63 13.14
C ARG A 223 5.36 -8.99 12.92
N LYS A 224 4.62 -9.97 12.38
CA LYS A 224 5.19 -11.27 11.99
C LYS A 224 6.34 -11.14 11.02
N TRP A 225 6.25 -10.22 10.06
CA TRP A 225 7.41 -9.94 9.20
C TRP A 225 8.59 -9.36 9.96
N ARG A 226 8.38 -8.38 10.85
CA ARG A 226 9.49 -7.84 11.66
C ARG A 226 10.14 -8.89 12.57
N GLU A 227 9.34 -9.80 13.14
CA GLU A 227 9.84 -10.94 13.92
C GLU A 227 10.74 -11.85 13.06
N ARG A 228 10.25 -12.27 11.89
CA ARG A 228 11.01 -13.12 10.96
C ARG A 228 12.29 -12.46 10.44
N GLU A 229 12.26 -11.15 10.17
CA GLU A 229 13.45 -10.38 9.76
C GLU A 229 14.49 -10.33 10.87
N TYR A 230 14.03 -10.09 12.11
CA TYR A 230 14.90 -10.06 13.28
C TYR A 230 15.55 -11.43 13.52
N GLU A 231 14.78 -12.53 13.45
CA GLU A 231 15.29 -13.89 13.62
C GLU A 231 16.33 -14.27 12.57
N ARG A 232 16.14 -13.86 11.32
CA ARG A 232 17.09 -14.06 10.22
C ARG A 232 18.34 -13.18 10.29
N GLY A 233 18.42 -12.26 11.25
CA GLY A 233 19.56 -11.38 11.41
C GLY A 233 19.63 -10.23 10.40
N GLY A 234 18.50 -9.86 9.77
CA GLY A 234 18.42 -8.71 8.86
C GLY A 234 18.67 -7.35 9.53
N THR A 235 18.73 -7.32 10.87
CA THR A 235 19.04 -6.11 11.65
C THR A 235 20.53 -6.00 11.95
N PRO A 236 21.16 -4.82 11.73
CA PRO A 236 22.59 -4.62 12.01
C PRO A 236 22.98 -4.97 13.44
N LEU A 237 24.11 -5.67 13.63
CA LEU A 237 24.55 -6.16 14.93
C LEU A 237 24.66 -5.04 16.00
N LEU A 238 25.20 -3.88 15.61
CA LEU A 238 25.30 -2.71 16.49
C LEU A 238 23.93 -2.24 16.98
N PHE A 239 22.91 -2.29 16.12
CA PHE A 239 21.56 -1.93 16.50
C PHE A 239 20.98 -2.91 17.52
N ARG A 240 21.20 -4.22 17.31
CA ARG A 240 20.74 -5.27 18.24
C ARG A 240 21.40 -5.15 19.62
N ILE A 241 22.71 -4.92 19.65
CA ILE A 241 23.47 -4.70 20.89
C ILE A 241 23.00 -3.42 21.58
N GLY A 242 22.88 -2.32 20.83
CA GLY A 242 22.39 -1.04 21.36
C GLY A 242 21.01 -1.15 21.99
N LEU A 243 20.07 -1.82 21.32
CA LEU A 243 18.72 -2.06 21.85
C LEU A 243 18.74 -2.95 23.10
N LYS A 244 19.58 -4.00 23.13
CA LYS A 244 19.73 -4.88 24.31
C LYS A 244 20.28 -4.12 25.51
N LEU A 245 21.32 -3.30 25.32
CA LEU A 245 21.89 -2.45 26.37
C LEU A 245 20.88 -1.43 26.87
N TRP A 246 20.18 -0.75 25.96
CA TRP A 246 19.13 0.20 26.31
C TRP A 246 18.01 -0.47 27.10
N ALA A 247 17.52 -1.65 26.68
CA ALA A 247 16.48 -2.38 27.38
C ALA A 247 16.92 -2.80 28.79
N GLN A 248 18.16 -3.27 28.96
CA GLN A 248 18.72 -3.61 30.28
C GLN A 248 18.85 -2.38 31.19
N LEU A 249 19.15 -1.21 30.63
CA LEU A 249 19.22 0.05 31.35
C LEU A 249 17.82 0.55 31.73
N ALA A 250 16.88 0.55 30.79
CA ALA A 250 15.50 1.00 30.98
C ALA A 250 14.75 0.17 32.03
N ARG A 251 15.04 -1.13 32.14
CA ARG A 251 14.50 -2.02 33.19
C ARG A 251 15.04 -1.72 34.60
N ARG A 252 15.98 -0.79 34.76
CA ARG A 252 16.55 -0.38 36.05
C ARG A 252 16.24 1.10 36.31
N PRO A 253 15.03 1.45 36.80
CA PRO A 253 14.56 2.83 36.89
C PRO A 253 15.53 3.77 37.62
N LYS A 254 16.09 3.36 38.77
CA LYS A 254 17.05 4.16 39.54
C LYS A 254 18.29 4.55 38.72
N LEU A 255 18.84 3.61 37.96
CA LEU A 255 20.01 3.84 37.11
C LEU A 255 19.64 4.71 35.91
N TYR A 256 18.52 4.39 35.25
CA TYR A 256 18.00 5.14 34.11
C TYR A 256 17.77 6.62 34.47
N HIS A 257 17.12 6.90 35.61
CA HIS A 257 16.87 8.26 36.09
C HIS A 257 18.15 9.03 36.46
N ARG A 258 19.13 8.37 37.08
CA ARG A 258 20.43 8.99 37.39
C ARG A 258 21.17 9.38 36.10
N LEU A 259 21.24 8.46 35.15
CA LEU A 259 21.92 8.68 33.88
C LEU A 259 21.23 9.79 33.07
N THR A 260 19.92 9.66 32.86
CA THR A 260 19.16 10.66 32.08
C THR A 260 19.10 12.03 32.77
N GLY A 261 19.03 12.06 34.10
CA GLY A 261 19.08 13.31 34.88
C GLY A 261 20.39 14.08 34.74
N PHE A 262 21.49 13.40 34.42
CA PHE A 262 22.77 14.04 34.09
C PHE A 262 22.89 14.36 32.59
N LEU A 263 22.51 13.42 31.72
CA LEU A 263 22.68 13.55 30.27
C LEU A 263 21.76 14.62 29.64
N MET A 264 20.51 14.76 30.08
CA MET A 264 19.56 15.69 29.46
C MET A 264 19.96 17.17 29.63
N PRO A 265 20.39 17.65 30.81
CA PRO A 265 20.93 19.01 30.96
C PRO A 265 22.22 19.24 30.18
N LEU A 266 23.09 18.23 30.10
CA LEU A 266 24.33 18.30 29.32
C LEU A 266 24.01 18.46 27.82
N LEU A 267 23.13 17.63 27.28
CA LEU A 267 22.68 17.72 25.88
C LEU A 267 21.96 19.04 25.61
N ALA A 268 21.14 19.54 26.53
CA ALA A 268 20.50 20.86 26.39
C ALA A 268 21.52 21.99 26.24
N ARG A 269 22.62 21.95 27.00
CA ARG A 269 23.72 22.92 26.88
C ARG A 269 24.47 22.78 25.56
N LEU A 270 24.72 21.54 25.12
CA LEU A 270 25.41 21.27 23.85
C LEU A 270 24.58 21.67 22.62
N GLY A 271 23.24 21.72 22.73
CA GLY A 271 22.36 22.24 21.69
C GLY A 271 22.48 23.75 21.42
N GLY A 272 23.25 24.47 22.25
CA GLY A 272 23.55 25.89 22.08
C GLY A 272 22.32 26.79 22.05
N ARG A 273 22.49 28.01 21.53
CA ARG A 273 21.40 29.02 21.47
C ARG A 273 20.22 28.60 20.59
N ARG A 274 20.45 27.74 19.58
CA ARG A 274 19.42 27.29 18.65
C ARG A 274 18.59 26.11 19.18
N ARG A 275 18.99 25.49 20.30
CA ARG A 275 18.35 24.29 20.87
C ARG A 275 18.12 23.18 19.84
N MET A 276 19.05 23.02 18.89
CA MET A 276 18.96 22.03 17.82
C MET A 276 20.35 21.49 17.49
N PHE A 277 20.41 20.22 17.11
CA PHE A 277 21.59 19.56 16.60
C PHE A 277 21.48 19.36 15.08
N ARG A 278 22.39 20.02 14.35
CA ARG A 278 22.53 19.85 12.89
C ARG A 278 23.20 18.55 12.49
N THR A 279 24.05 18.01 13.37
CA THR A 279 24.76 16.75 13.15
C THR A 279 24.85 16.00 14.46
N LEU A 280 24.46 14.73 14.44
CA LEU A 280 24.61 13.83 15.57
C LEU A 280 25.46 12.63 15.14
N PRO A 281 26.56 12.32 15.86
CA PRO A 281 27.34 11.11 15.60
C PRO A 281 26.44 9.86 15.64
N GLY A 282 26.50 9.02 14.62
CA GLY A 282 25.65 7.82 14.50
C GLY A 282 24.21 8.06 14.03
N ALA A 283 23.77 9.32 13.87
CA ALA A 283 22.42 9.66 13.39
C ALA A 283 22.44 10.52 12.10
N ARG A 284 23.50 10.40 11.28
CA ARG A 284 23.66 11.15 10.03
C ARG A 284 22.49 10.93 9.06
N GLY A 285 21.95 9.71 8.97
CA GLY A 285 20.79 9.42 8.11
C GLY A 285 19.54 10.24 8.45
N TRP A 286 19.39 10.68 9.70
CA TRP A 286 18.30 11.57 10.12
C TRP A 286 18.70 13.04 9.98
N THR A 287 19.87 13.39 10.51
CA THR A 287 20.37 14.77 10.55
C THR A 287 20.75 15.34 9.19
N GLN A 288 20.85 14.50 8.16
CA GLN A 288 20.99 14.93 6.76
C GLN A 288 19.73 15.62 6.22
N TYR A 289 18.54 15.22 6.69
CA TYR A 289 17.28 15.73 6.18
C TYR A 289 16.54 16.61 7.19
N ARG A 290 16.87 16.50 8.48
CA ARG A 290 16.16 17.21 9.55
C ARG A 290 17.02 17.48 10.77
N ASP A 291 17.01 18.73 11.25
CA ASP A 291 17.62 19.11 12.52
C ASP A 291 16.94 18.39 13.70
N PHE A 292 17.73 17.94 14.67
CA PHE A 292 17.23 17.22 15.84
C PHE A 292 17.05 18.18 17.03
N PRO A 293 15.87 18.27 17.66
CA PRO A 293 15.66 19.18 18.79
C PRO A 293 16.50 18.76 20.00
N ALA A 294 17.16 19.73 20.64
CA ALA A 294 17.87 19.49 21.88
C ALA A 294 16.88 19.35 23.05
N PRO A 295 17.17 18.53 24.08
CA PRO A 295 16.34 18.42 25.27
C PRO A 295 16.15 19.77 25.97
N GLU A 296 15.03 19.93 26.67
CA GLU A 296 14.70 21.18 27.39
C GLU A 296 15.48 21.38 28.71
N GLY A 297 16.32 20.41 29.08
CA GLY A 297 17.16 20.45 30.27
C GLY A 297 16.75 19.39 31.30
N GLN A 298 15.93 19.79 32.28
CA GLN A 298 15.51 18.89 33.36
C GLN A 298 14.56 17.80 32.86
N THR A 299 14.77 16.55 33.30
CA THR A 299 13.83 15.46 33.01
C THR A 299 12.51 15.66 33.74
N PHE A 300 11.44 15.03 33.24
CA PHE A 300 10.14 15.02 33.93
C PHE A 300 10.26 14.62 35.41
N GLN A 301 11.07 13.60 35.74
CA GLN A 301 11.23 13.13 37.12
C GLN A 301 12.03 14.10 38.00
N GLN A 302 12.90 14.93 37.42
CA GLN A 302 13.56 16.01 38.16
C GLN A 302 12.57 17.14 38.47
N GLN A 303 11.78 17.54 37.47
CA GLN A 303 10.74 18.57 37.61
C GLN A 303 9.65 18.13 38.60
N TRP A 304 9.26 16.85 38.58
CA TRP A 304 8.28 16.30 39.52
C TRP A 304 8.76 16.37 40.97
N ARG A 305 10.02 15.98 41.21
CA ARG A 305 10.63 16.05 42.55
C ARG A 305 10.81 17.48 43.03
N SER A 306 11.21 18.41 42.16
CA SER A 306 11.37 19.82 42.55
C SER A 306 10.02 20.49 42.90
N ARG A 307 8.91 19.96 42.39
CA ARG A 307 7.54 20.41 42.72
C ARG A 307 6.93 19.69 43.94
N GLY A 308 7.73 18.93 44.69
CA GLY A 308 7.28 18.24 45.90
C GLY A 308 6.53 16.92 45.66
N GLY A 309 6.54 16.40 44.43
CA GLY A 309 5.98 15.09 44.12
C GLY A 309 6.78 13.97 44.79
N ARG A 310 6.12 13.16 45.63
CA ARG A 310 6.71 11.94 46.18
C ARG A 310 6.75 10.87 45.08
N GLY A 311 7.92 10.28 44.86
CA GLY A 311 8.18 9.28 43.82
C GLY A 311 8.23 7.85 44.34
#